data_AF-X0WVX4-F1
#
_entry.id   AF-X0WVX4-F1
#
_cell.length_a   1.000
_cell.length_b   1.000
_cell.length_c   1.000
_cell.angle_alpha   90.00
_cell.angle_beta   90.00
_cell.angle_gamma   90.00
#
_symmetry.space_group_name_H-M   'P 1'
#
loop_
_entity.id
_entity.type
_entity.pdbx_description
1 polymer ?
#
loop_
_entity_poly.entity_id
_entity_poly.type
_entity_poly.pdbx_seq_one_letter_code
_entity_poly.pdbx_strand_id
1 'polypeptide(L)'
;DYGIYRVISSDSLTAHGFNTHVAVVDELHTQPNSDLVDAIETSTGARRQPLIVYITTSDFEREGSVCNQKVDYAIQVRDGVIGVPTFLPVIYKADIDDDWTDEKVWEKANPNIGVSVKREYLRKACKKAQDSPTFENEFKRLHLNIRTQQDVRWIQMDKWNACNGLVDVEAIRGCACYGGLDLSSTKDLSSLVLAFEQNDKVLLLPKFWIPKEGARDRQKQGIPYLTWANQGLITLTEGNAIDFDVI
;
A
#
# COMPACT_ATOMS: atom_id res chain seq x y z
N ASP A 1 -16.56 -28.17 37.62
CA ASP A 1 -15.73 -27.39 36.68
C ASP A 1 -16.20 -25.95 36.65
N TYR A 2 -15.29 -25.00 36.83
CA TYR A 2 -15.57 -23.58 36.65
C TYR A 2 -14.68 -23.03 35.53
N GLY A 3 -15.26 -22.21 34.67
CA GLY A 3 -14.52 -21.44 33.66
C GLY A 3 -14.07 -20.11 34.25
N ILE A 4 -12.90 -19.64 33.85
CA ILE A 4 -12.41 -18.30 34.21
C ILE A 4 -12.22 -17.52 32.91
N TYR A 5 -12.80 -16.33 32.83
CA TYR A 5 -12.52 -15.36 31.78
C TYR A 5 -11.49 -14.35 32.29
N ARG A 6 -10.47 -14.06 31.49
CA ARG A 6 -9.43 -13.07 31.81
C ARG A 6 -9.16 -12.21 30.59
N VAL A 7 -8.96 -10.93 30.82
CA VAL A 7 -8.47 -9.99 29.81
C VAL A 7 -6.95 -9.98 29.87
N ILE A 8 -6.30 -10.16 28.73
CA ILE A 8 -4.84 -10.14 28.58
C ILE A 8 -4.50 -8.90 27.75
N SER A 9 -3.63 -8.02 28.26
CA SER A 9 -3.17 -6.84 27.52
C SER A 9 -2.09 -7.21 26.51
N SER A 10 -1.95 -6.44 25.43
CA SER A 10 -0.88 -6.61 24.42
C SER A 10 0.53 -6.57 25.03
N ASP A 11 0.73 -5.79 26.11
CA ASP A 11 2.03 -5.59 26.75
C ASP A 11 2.46 -6.73 27.69
N SER A 12 1.57 -7.69 27.97
CA SER A 12 1.89 -8.75 28.92
C SER A 12 2.64 -9.89 28.24
N LEU A 13 3.97 -9.86 28.35
CA LEU A 13 4.92 -10.96 28.05
C LEU A 13 4.64 -12.28 28.80
N THR A 14 3.57 -12.36 29.60
CA THR A 14 3.24 -13.45 30.53
C THR A 14 2.10 -14.35 30.04
N ALA A 15 1.86 -14.45 28.73
CA ALA A 15 0.86 -15.37 28.17
C ALA A 15 1.30 -16.85 28.17
N HIS A 16 2.57 -17.14 28.44
CA HIS A 16 3.05 -18.52 28.58
C HIS A 16 2.51 -19.18 29.86
N GLY A 17 1.92 -20.38 29.72
CA GLY A 17 1.48 -21.21 30.85
C GLY A 17 -0.02 -21.15 31.15
N PHE A 18 -0.82 -20.43 30.36
CA PHE A 18 -2.28 -20.59 30.42
C PHE A 18 -2.71 -21.94 29.83
N ASN A 19 -3.81 -22.50 30.34
CA ASN A 19 -4.45 -23.68 29.76
C ASN A 19 -5.72 -23.22 29.02
N THR A 20 -5.51 -22.53 27.91
CA THR A 20 -6.54 -21.73 27.23
C THR A 20 -7.50 -22.61 26.45
N HIS A 21 -8.79 -22.49 26.74
CA HIS A 21 -9.83 -23.22 26.00
C HIS A 21 -10.42 -22.38 24.85
N VAL A 22 -10.58 -21.07 25.08
CA VAL A 22 -11.01 -20.12 24.05
C VAL A 22 -10.14 -18.87 24.16
N ALA A 23 -9.62 -18.39 23.04
CA ALA A 23 -9.00 -17.07 22.93
C ALA A 23 -9.67 -16.24 21.86
N VAL A 24 -9.83 -14.95 22.12
CA VAL A 24 -10.26 -13.97 21.12
C VAL A 24 -9.17 -12.92 21.07
N VAL A 25 -8.49 -12.85 19.93
CA VAL A 25 -7.46 -11.85 19.65
C VAL A 25 -8.10 -10.80 18.76
N ASP A 26 -8.52 -9.71 19.38
CA ASP A 26 -9.10 -8.57 18.69
C ASP A 26 -8.01 -7.61 18.22
N GLU A 27 -8.33 -6.87 17.16
CA GLU A 27 -7.42 -5.91 16.52
C GLU A 27 -6.02 -6.46 16.22
N LEU A 28 -5.95 -7.66 15.61
CA LEU A 28 -4.67 -8.35 15.32
C LEU A 28 -3.66 -7.47 14.56
N HIS A 29 -4.12 -6.58 13.69
CA HIS A 29 -3.28 -5.63 12.95
C HIS A 29 -2.44 -4.70 13.84
N THR A 30 -2.87 -4.47 15.09
CA THR A 30 -2.15 -3.62 16.04
C THR A 30 -0.99 -4.34 16.72
N GLN A 31 -0.91 -5.67 16.61
CA GLN A 31 0.15 -6.43 17.27
C GLN A 31 1.52 -6.09 16.66
N PRO A 32 2.53 -5.83 17.50
CA PRO A 32 3.86 -5.43 17.02
C PRO A 32 4.60 -6.60 16.37
N ASN A 33 4.37 -7.82 16.83
CA ASN A 33 5.03 -9.06 16.40
C ASN A 33 4.13 -10.28 16.69
N SER A 34 4.64 -11.50 16.50
CA SER A 34 3.89 -12.75 16.72
C SER A 34 3.92 -13.27 18.17
N ASP A 35 4.74 -12.72 19.06
CA ASP A 35 5.06 -13.32 20.37
C ASP A 35 3.80 -13.66 21.19
N LEU A 36 2.86 -12.70 21.29
CA LEU A 36 1.60 -12.90 22.02
C LEU A 36 0.71 -13.95 21.36
N VAL A 37 0.62 -13.94 20.03
CA VAL A 37 -0.19 -14.88 19.25
C VAL A 37 0.36 -16.29 19.44
N ASP A 38 1.68 -16.46 19.30
CA ASP A 38 2.36 -17.75 19.46
C ASP A 38 2.21 -18.29 20.89
N ALA A 39 2.31 -17.42 21.91
CA ALA A 39 2.05 -17.78 23.30
C ALA A 39 0.60 -18.24 23.53
N ILE A 40 -0.38 -17.57 22.93
CA ILE A 40 -1.79 -17.98 23.00
C ILE A 40 -2.00 -19.33 22.30
N GLU A 41 -1.47 -19.50 21.08
CA GLU A 41 -1.62 -20.75 20.33
C GLU A 41 -1.02 -21.93 21.10
N THR A 42 0.19 -21.79 21.63
CA THR A 42 0.86 -22.84 22.43
C THR A 42 0.14 -23.15 23.75
N SER A 43 -0.53 -22.16 24.36
CA SER A 43 -1.30 -22.33 25.61
C SER A 43 -2.53 -23.25 25.47
N THR A 44 -2.93 -23.58 24.25
CA THR A 44 -4.08 -24.46 23.97
C THR A 44 -3.76 -25.95 24.00
N GLY A 45 -2.47 -26.34 24.04
CA GLY A 45 -2.02 -27.72 23.80
C GLY A 45 -2.58 -28.78 24.76
N ALA A 46 -3.01 -28.41 25.97
CA ALA A 46 -3.62 -29.33 26.93
C ALA A 46 -5.15 -29.50 26.77
N ARG A 47 -5.79 -28.78 25.84
CA ARG A 47 -7.23 -28.82 25.60
C ARG A 47 -7.58 -29.73 24.42
N ARG A 48 -8.70 -30.46 24.55
CA ARG A 48 -9.18 -31.37 23.49
C ARG A 48 -9.82 -30.65 22.30
N GLN A 49 -10.51 -29.54 22.55
CA GLN A 49 -11.22 -28.76 21.53
C GLN A 49 -11.03 -27.26 21.80
N PRO A 50 -9.80 -26.73 21.68
CA PRO A 50 -9.58 -25.30 21.83
C PRO A 50 -10.14 -24.53 20.62
N LEU A 51 -10.49 -23.26 20.84
CA LEU A 51 -10.89 -22.34 19.78
C LEU A 51 -10.13 -21.02 19.92
N ILE A 52 -9.56 -20.54 18.82
CA ILE A 52 -8.96 -19.20 18.76
C ILE A 52 -9.68 -18.42 17.67
N VAL A 53 -10.14 -17.23 18.00
CA VAL A 53 -10.81 -16.31 17.08
C VAL A 53 -9.91 -15.10 16.87
N TYR A 54 -9.51 -14.87 15.63
CA TYR A 54 -8.78 -13.67 15.22
C TYR A 54 -9.77 -12.68 14.60
N ILE A 55 -9.80 -11.46 15.12
CA ILE A 55 -10.61 -10.36 14.60
C ILE A 55 -9.66 -9.22 14.25
N THR A 56 -9.79 -8.68 13.06
CA THR A 56 -8.89 -7.62 12.58
C THR A 56 -9.48 -6.83 11.43
N THR A 57 -9.02 -5.59 11.29
CA THR A 57 -9.00 -4.86 10.02
C THR A 57 -7.68 -5.09 9.29
N SER A 58 -7.55 -4.59 8.05
CA SER A 58 -6.27 -4.68 7.34
C SER A 58 -5.14 -3.93 8.05
N ASP A 59 -3.96 -4.55 8.12
CA ASP A 59 -2.71 -3.89 8.47
C ASP A 59 -2.14 -3.14 7.24
N PHE A 60 -1.12 -2.33 7.47
CA PHE A 60 -0.20 -1.92 6.41
C PHE A 60 0.63 -3.11 5.92
N GLU A 61 1.14 -3.03 4.70
CA GLU A 61 2.19 -3.93 4.26
C GLU A 61 3.44 -3.66 5.12
N ARG A 62 3.76 -4.62 5.98
CA ARG A 62 4.76 -4.53 7.04
C ARG A 62 5.43 -5.88 7.21
N GLU A 63 6.75 -5.89 7.09
CA GLU A 63 7.55 -7.10 7.29
C GLU A 63 7.36 -7.66 8.71
N GLY A 64 7.20 -8.98 8.82
CA GLY A 64 6.98 -9.65 10.11
C GLY A 64 5.60 -9.44 10.72
N SER A 65 4.65 -8.78 10.05
CA SER A 65 3.29 -8.61 10.58
C SER A 65 2.57 -9.95 10.70
N VAL A 66 2.26 -10.36 11.94
CA VAL A 66 1.47 -11.56 12.23
C VAL A 66 0.05 -11.45 11.64
N CYS A 67 -0.49 -10.24 11.56
CA CYS A 67 -1.77 -9.99 10.90
C CYS A 67 -1.71 -10.34 9.41
N ASN A 68 -0.71 -9.81 8.69
CA ASN A 68 -0.56 -10.10 7.26
C ASN A 68 -0.36 -11.59 7.00
N GLN A 69 0.47 -12.26 7.81
CA GLN A 69 0.68 -13.70 7.71
C GLN A 69 -0.61 -14.50 7.91
N LYS A 70 -1.40 -14.20 8.95
CA LYS A 70 -2.68 -14.90 9.20
C LYS A 70 -3.72 -14.59 8.11
N VAL A 71 -3.76 -13.37 7.59
CA VAL A 71 -4.65 -13.00 6.47
C VAL A 71 -4.26 -13.73 5.19
N ASP A 72 -2.98 -13.79 4.84
CA ASP A 72 -2.50 -14.49 3.64
C ASP A 72 -2.79 -15.99 3.72
N TYR A 73 -2.55 -16.58 4.90
CA TYR A 73 -2.93 -17.96 5.17
C TYR A 73 -4.44 -18.19 5.05
N ALA A 74 -5.26 -17.29 5.61
CA ALA A 74 -6.72 -17.37 5.52
C ALA A 74 -7.22 -17.32 4.07
N ILE A 75 -6.61 -16.48 3.23
CA ILE A 75 -6.91 -16.41 1.79
C ILE A 75 -6.55 -17.73 1.10
N GLN A 76 -5.35 -18.27 1.35
CA GLN A 76 -4.91 -19.54 0.77
C GLN A 76 -5.80 -20.72 1.18
N VAL A 77 -6.29 -20.74 2.43
CA VAL A 77 -7.25 -21.75 2.89
C VAL A 77 -8.61 -21.58 2.20
N ARG A 78 -9.14 -20.34 2.14
CA ARG A 78 -10.41 -20.03 1.46
C ARG A 78 -10.38 -20.47 -0.01
N ASP A 79 -9.27 -20.21 -0.68
CA ASP A 79 -9.08 -20.48 -2.11
C ASP A 79 -8.70 -21.95 -2.38
N GLY A 80 -8.60 -22.78 -1.34
CA GLY A 80 -8.32 -24.22 -1.45
C GLY A 80 -6.87 -24.56 -1.81
N VAL A 81 -5.97 -23.57 -1.79
CA VAL A 81 -4.52 -23.78 -1.97
C VAL A 81 -3.97 -24.60 -0.80
N ILE A 82 -4.45 -24.32 0.42
CA ILE A 82 -4.12 -25.06 1.63
C ILE A 82 -5.39 -25.72 2.17
N GLY A 83 -5.42 -27.06 2.20
CA GLY A 83 -6.54 -27.82 2.76
C GLY A 83 -6.39 -28.03 4.27
N VAL A 84 -6.96 -27.15 5.09
CA VAL A 84 -6.95 -27.29 6.56
C VAL A 84 -8.38 -27.20 7.12
N PRO A 85 -8.99 -28.33 7.55
CA PRO A 85 -10.38 -28.36 7.99
C PRO A 85 -10.62 -27.70 9.35
N THR A 86 -9.55 -27.38 10.09
CA THR A 86 -9.60 -26.77 11.42
C THR A 86 -9.51 -25.24 11.40
N PHE A 87 -9.39 -24.63 10.21
CA PHE A 87 -9.29 -23.18 10.06
C PHE A 87 -10.44 -22.68 9.19
N LEU A 88 -11.26 -21.77 9.73
CA LEU A 88 -12.38 -21.17 9.02
C LEU A 88 -12.08 -19.71 8.68
N PRO A 89 -11.72 -19.39 7.42
CA PRO A 89 -11.56 -18.01 7.00
C PRO A 89 -12.93 -17.36 6.75
N VAL A 90 -13.17 -16.21 7.36
CA VAL A 90 -14.30 -15.33 7.05
C VAL A 90 -13.73 -13.96 6.71
N ILE A 91 -13.79 -13.60 5.42
CA ILE A 91 -13.06 -12.43 4.90
C ILE A 91 -14.05 -11.51 4.18
N TYR A 92 -14.13 -10.27 4.63
CA TYR A 92 -14.86 -9.19 3.98
C TYR A 92 -13.86 -8.09 3.59
N LYS A 93 -13.53 -8.02 2.29
CA LYS A 93 -12.59 -7.04 1.74
C LYS A 93 -12.97 -6.67 0.32
N ALA A 94 -12.61 -5.47 -0.08
CA ALA A 94 -12.55 -5.09 -1.49
C ALA A 94 -11.28 -5.66 -2.14
N ASP A 95 -11.29 -5.75 -3.47
CA ASP A 95 -10.09 -6.03 -4.25
C ASP A 95 -9.30 -4.74 -4.47
N ILE A 96 -8.00 -4.88 -4.77
CA ILE A 96 -7.11 -3.72 -4.90
C ILE A 96 -7.46 -2.82 -6.08
N ASP A 97 -8.05 -3.41 -7.13
CA ASP A 97 -8.45 -2.73 -8.36
C ASP A 97 -9.93 -2.30 -8.35
N ASP A 98 -10.67 -2.57 -7.27
CA ASP A 98 -12.05 -2.10 -7.12
C ASP A 98 -12.08 -0.57 -7.03
N ASP A 99 -13.14 0.06 -7.58
CA ASP A 99 -13.39 1.49 -7.38
C ASP A 99 -13.78 1.73 -5.91
N TRP A 100 -12.82 2.19 -5.12
CA TRP A 100 -13.00 2.45 -3.70
C TRP A 100 -14.05 3.53 -3.40
N THR A 101 -14.49 4.30 -4.39
CA THR A 101 -15.54 5.32 -4.24
C THR A 101 -16.96 4.78 -4.49
N ASP A 102 -17.09 3.57 -5.06
CA ASP A 102 -18.39 2.92 -5.31
C ASP A 102 -18.96 2.30 -4.02
N GLU A 103 -20.18 2.69 -3.66
CA GLU A 103 -20.88 2.14 -2.48
C GLU A 103 -21.09 0.62 -2.57
N LYS A 104 -21.16 0.04 -3.77
CA LYS A 104 -21.25 -1.42 -3.94
C LYS A 104 -20.00 -2.13 -3.44
N VAL A 105 -18.83 -1.52 -3.65
CA VAL A 105 -17.55 -2.02 -3.12
C VAL A 105 -17.54 -1.92 -1.60
N TRP A 106 -18.19 -0.90 -1.03
CA TRP A 106 -18.29 -0.77 0.44
C TRP A 106 -19.14 -1.88 1.04
N GLU A 107 -20.23 -2.28 0.40
CA GLU A 107 -21.08 -3.40 0.84
C GLU A 107 -20.31 -4.73 0.86
N LYS A 108 -19.43 -4.97 -0.13
CA LYS A 108 -18.55 -6.16 -0.19
C LYS A 108 -17.62 -6.26 1.01
N ALA A 109 -17.07 -5.13 1.47
CA ALA A 109 -16.18 -5.10 2.64
C ALA A 109 -16.92 -4.96 3.99
N ASN A 110 -18.18 -4.49 3.98
CA ASN A 110 -18.95 -4.19 5.18
C ASN A 110 -20.29 -4.95 5.17
N PRO A 111 -20.32 -6.25 5.53
CA PRO A 111 -21.52 -7.07 5.46
C PRO A 111 -22.68 -6.58 6.34
N ASN A 112 -22.39 -5.74 7.34
CA ASN A 112 -23.38 -5.17 8.26
C ASN A 112 -23.64 -3.67 8.04
N ILE A 113 -23.37 -3.18 6.83
CA ILE A 113 -23.65 -1.80 6.41
C ILE A 113 -25.15 -1.48 6.49
N GLY A 114 -25.48 -0.29 6.95
CA GLY A 114 -26.84 0.15 7.31
C GLY A 114 -27.24 -0.18 8.75
N VAL A 115 -26.66 -1.24 9.35
CA VAL A 115 -26.94 -1.65 10.72
C VAL A 115 -25.90 -1.09 11.68
N SER A 116 -24.66 -1.62 11.69
CA SER A 116 -23.57 -1.13 12.55
C SER A 116 -22.76 -0.01 11.90
N VAL A 117 -22.50 -0.10 10.59
CA VAL A 117 -21.79 0.95 9.83
C VAL A 117 -22.81 1.75 9.04
N LYS A 118 -22.92 3.06 9.28
CA LYS A 118 -23.89 3.91 8.57
C LYS A 118 -23.33 4.35 7.22
N ARG A 119 -24.12 4.22 6.15
CA ARG A 119 -23.74 4.67 4.80
C ARG A 119 -23.31 6.13 4.76
N GLU A 120 -24.02 6.99 5.49
CA GLU A 120 -23.69 8.42 5.56
C GLU A 120 -22.30 8.68 6.15
N TYR A 121 -21.87 7.87 7.13
CA TYR A 121 -20.53 7.96 7.68
C TYR A 121 -19.48 7.60 6.61
N LEU A 122 -19.68 6.48 5.89
CA LEU A 122 -18.77 6.08 4.82
C LEU A 122 -18.72 7.11 3.68
N ARG A 123 -19.86 7.71 3.30
CA ARG A 123 -19.89 8.81 2.32
C ARG A 123 -19.04 10.01 2.75
N LYS A 124 -19.16 10.41 4.02
CA LYS A 124 -18.36 11.53 4.57
C LYS A 124 -16.86 11.17 4.61
N ALA A 125 -16.53 9.96 5.04
CA ALA A 125 -15.15 9.47 5.08
C ALA A 125 -14.55 9.36 3.66
N CYS A 126 -15.30 8.82 2.70
CA CYS A 126 -14.90 8.72 1.30
C CYS A 126 -14.67 10.11 0.68
N LYS A 127 -15.57 11.07 0.92
CA LYS A 127 -15.39 12.45 0.44
C LYS A 127 -14.10 13.08 0.99
N LYS A 128 -13.83 12.91 2.29
CA LYS A 128 -12.59 13.37 2.92
C LYS A 128 -11.35 12.69 2.33
N ALA A 129 -11.45 11.41 2.00
CA ALA A 129 -10.42 10.63 1.34
C ALA A 129 -10.13 11.11 -0.10
N GLN A 130 -11.14 11.56 -0.85
CA GLN A 130 -10.94 12.08 -2.21
C GLN A 130 -10.09 13.36 -2.23
N ASP A 131 -10.04 14.09 -1.10
CA ASP A 131 -9.26 15.32 -1.00
C ASP A 131 -7.81 15.10 -0.52
N SER A 132 -7.46 13.91 -0.02
CA SER A 132 -6.16 13.64 0.61
C SER A 132 -5.68 12.20 0.41
N PRO A 133 -4.47 11.98 -0.15
CA PRO A 133 -3.88 10.65 -0.25
C PRO A 133 -3.75 9.92 1.10
N THR A 134 -3.50 10.64 2.19
CA THR A 134 -3.42 10.05 3.53
C THR A 134 -4.76 9.46 3.94
N PHE A 135 -5.84 10.24 3.79
CA PHE A 135 -7.19 9.78 4.13
C PHE A 135 -7.71 8.72 3.15
N GLU A 136 -7.24 8.73 1.89
CA GLU A 136 -7.49 7.66 0.93
C GLU A 136 -6.91 6.32 1.40
N ASN A 137 -5.63 6.29 1.78
CA ASN A 137 -5.01 5.09 2.33
C ASN A 137 -5.73 4.62 3.60
N GLU A 138 -6.07 5.55 4.50
CA GLU A 138 -6.82 5.25 5.71
C GLU A 138 -8.20 4.65 5.39
N PHE A 139 -8.95 5.24 4.46
CA PHE A 139 -10.27 4.74 4.05
C PHE A 139 -10.19 3.35 3.43
N LYS A 140 -9.26 3.15 2.49
CA LYS A 140 -9.02 1.85 1.84
C LYS A 140 -8.66 0.77 2.86
N ARG A 141 -7.80 1.09 3.82
CA ARG A 141 -7.37 0.15 4.86
C ARG A 141 -8.46 -0.16 5.87
N LEU A 142 -9.05 0.88 6.48
CA LEU A 142 -9.95 0.73 7.64
C LEU A 142 -11.41 0.46 7.26
N HIS A 143 -11.86 0.86 6.07
CA HIS A 143 -13.26 0.67 5.66
C HIS A 143 -13.42 -0.34 4.53
N LEU A 144 -12.38 -0.62 3.74
CA LEU A 144 -12.44 -1.58 2.64
C LEU A 144 -11.56 -2.83 2.85
N ASN A 145 -10.79 -2.88 3.95
CA ASN A 145 -9.82 -3.95 4.23
C ASN A 145 -8.86 -4.23 3.05
N ILE A 146 -8.48 -3.17 2.33
CA ILE A 146 -7.43 -3.22 1.32
C ILE A 146 -6.10 -3.01 2.02
N ARG A 147 -5.16 -3.95 1.86
CA ARG A 147 -3.80 -3.78 2.37
C ARG A 147 -3.11 -2.65 1.62
N THR A 148 -2.70 -1.60 2.34
CA THR A 148 -2.02 -0.44 1.79
C THR A 148 -0.55 -0.43 2.22
N GLN A 149 0.31 0.25 1.47
CA GLN A 149 1.65 0.56 1.95
C GLN A 149 1.58 1.61 3.07
N GLN A 150 2.56 1.58 3.98
CA GLN A 150 2.67 2.57 5.04
C GLN A 150 3.01 3.97 4.49
N ASP A 151 3.74 4.03 3.37
CA ASP A 151 4.07 5.28 2.71
C ASP A 151 2.83 5.91 2.06
N VAL A 152 2.56 7.14 2.47
CA VAL A 152 1.52 7.97 1.85
C VAL A 152 2.09 8.56 0.57
N ARG A 153 1.46 8.28 -0.57
CA ARG A 153 1.79 8.95 -1.83
C ARG A 153 1.51 10.46 -1.67
N TRP A 154 2.47 11.31 -2.03
CA TRP A 154 2.31 12.76 -1.85
C TRP A 154 1.22 13.36 -2.76
N ILE A 155 1.04 12.83 -3.97
CA ILE A 155 0.06 13.28 -4.97
C ILE A 155 -0.85 12.10 -5.34
N GLN A 156 -2.17 12.33 -5.41
CA GLN A 156 -3.11 11.31 -5.88
C GLN A 156 -2.93 11.04 -7.37
N MET A 157 -3.02 9.77 -7.76
CA MET A 157 -2.65 9.37 -9.13
C MET A 157 -3.67 9.84 -10.17
N ASP A 158 -4.94 10.00 -9.82
CA ASP A 158 -5.97 10.59 -10.67
C ASP A 158 -5.70 12.08 -10.95
N LYS A 159 -5.33 12.86 -9.92
CA LYS A 159 -4.91 14.27 -10.07
C LYS A 159 -3.63 14.39 -10.88
N TRP A 160 -2.66 13.50 -10.65
CA TRP A 160 -1.46 13.41 -11.48
C TRP A 160 -1.80 13.12 -12.94
N ASN A 161 -2.66 12.13 -13.20
CA ASN A 161 -3.07 11.75 -14.54
C ASN A 161 -3.93 12.84 -15.22
N ALA A 162 -4.71 13.60 -14.46
CA ALA A 162 -5.48 14.74 -14.99
C ALA A 162 -4.57 15.88 -15.48
N CYS A 163 -3.31 15.95 -15.02
CA CYS A 163 -2.29 16.86 -15.50
C CYS A 163 -1.57 16.36 -16.76
N ASN A 164 -1.97 15.22 -17.34
CA ASN A 164 -1.35 14.69 -18.54
C ASN A 164 -1.66 15.58 -19.75
N GLY A 165 -0.63 16.07 -20.43
CA GLY A 165 -0.75 16.89 -21.62
C GLY A 165 0.62 17.24 -22.20
N LEU A 166 0.67 17.40 -23.52
CA LEU A 166 1.88 17.89 -24.18
C LEU A 166 2.03 19.39 -23.89
N VAL A 167 3.25 19.80 -23.53
CA VAL A 167 3.61 21.21 -23.39
C VAL A 167 4.01 21.73 -24.76
N ASP A 168 3.28 22.74 -25.26
CA ASP A 168 3.66 23.46 -26.48
C ASP A 168 4.84 24.40 -26.15
N VAL A 169 6.02 24.05 -26.67
CA VAL A 169 7.27 24.77 -26.44
C VAL A 169 7.22 26.20 -26.97
N GLU A 170 6.47 26.46 -28.05
CA GLU A 170 6.33 27.81 -28.59
C GLU A 170 5.41 28.67 -27.73
N ALA A 171 4.38 28.07 -27.12
CA ALA A 171 3.45 28.77 -26.23
C ALA A 171 4.10 29.24 -24.91
N ILE A 172 5.18 28.59 -24.47
CA ILE A 172 5.93 28.95 -23.25
C ILE A 172 7.15 29.83 -23.52
N ARG A 173 7.41 30.18 -24.78
CA ARG A 173 8.55 31.03 -25.16
C ARG A 173 8.38 32.42 -24.54
N GLY A 174 9.37 32.85 -23.74
CA GLY A 174 9.37 34.15 -23.07
C GLY A 174 8.66 34.18 -21.72
N CYS A 175 8.08 33.06 -21.26
CA CYS A 175 7.57 32.94 -19.90
C CYS A 175 8.71 32.86 -18.87
N ALA A 176 8.40 33.23 -17.62
CA ALA A 176 9.30 32.98 -16.50
C ALA A 176 9.52 31.46 -16.34
N CYS A 177 10.78 31.06 -16.19
CA CYS A 177 11.19 29.67 -16.13
C CYS A 177 12.02 29.42 -14.86
N TYR A 178 11.65 28.37 -14.13
CA TYR A 178 12.39 27.87 -12.97
C TYR A 178 12.92 26.47 -13.29
N GLY A 179 14.21 26.22 -13.05
CA GLY A 179 14.83 24.94 -13.32
C GLY A 179 15.20 24.20 -12.04
N GLY A 180 14.81 22.93 -11.94
CA GLY A 180 15.32 21.99 -10.95
C GLY A 180 16.22 20.97 -11.64
N LEU A 181 17.48 20.87 -11.21
CA LEU A 181 18.46 19.92 -11.73
C LEU A 181 18.83 18.93 -10.62
N ASP A 182 18.64 17.64 -10.91
CA ASP A 182 19.05 16.53 -10.07
C ASP A 182 20.03 15.65 -10.85
N LEU A 183 21.24 15.48 -10.32
CA LEU A 183 22.35 14.84 -11.01
C LEU A 183 22.70 13.51 -10.36
N SER A 184 22.76 12.47 -11.18
CA SER A 184 23.24 11.15 -10.82
C SER A 184 24.59 10.86 -11.48
N SER A 185 25.33 9.87 -10.98
CA SER A 185 26.64 9.48 -11.52
C SER A 185 26.58 8.25 -12.42
N THR A 186 25.96 7.14 -12.00
CA THR A 186 26.16 5.83 -12.65
C THR A 186 24.91 4.98 -12.83
N LYS A 187 24.00 4.95 -11.86
CA LYS A 187 22.89 3.97 -11.82
C LYS A 187 21.49 4.57 -11.94
N ASP A 188 21.35 5.86 -11.66
CA ASP A 188 20.07 6.55 -11.59
C ASP A 188 19.95 7.57 -12.72
N LEU A 189 18.74 8.10 -12.93
CA LEU A 189 18.51 9.14 -13.94
C LEU A 189 19.05 10.48 -13.42
N SER A 190 19.77 11.21 -14.27
CA SER A 190 19.84 12.68 -14.10
C SER A 190 18.58 13.29 -14.69
N SER A 191 18.05 14.32 -14.04
CA SER A 191 16.85 15.01 -14.48
C SER A 191 17.00 16.51 -14.41
N LEU A 192 16.51 17.20 -15.45
CA LEU A 192 16.31 18.63 -15.48
C LEU A 192 14.82 18.87 -15.72
N VAL A 193 14.14 19.48 -14.75
CA VAL A 193 12.73 19.83 -14.89
C VAL A 193 12.62 21.34 -14.98
N LEU A 194 12.14 21.82 -16.11
CA LEU A 194 11.84 23.24 -16.33
C LEU A 194 10.36 23.48 -16.02
N ALA A 195 10.07 24.42 -15.14
CA ALA A 195 8.74 24.82 -14.72
C ALA A 195 8.42 26.23 -15.23
N PHE A 196 7.31 26.36 -15.96
CA PHE A 196 6.84 27.62 -16.54
C PHE A 196 5.47 27.97 -15.97
N GLU A 197 5.31 29.19 -15.47
CA GLU A 197 4.01 29.69 -15.02
C GLU A 197 3.23 30.30 -16.18
N GLN A 198 2.03 29.78 -16.45
CA GLN A 198 1.14 30.27 -17.50
C GLN A 198 -0.33 30.03 -17.14
N ASN A 199 -1.16 31.07 -17.20
CA ASN A 199 -2.62 31.00 -17.00
C ASN A 199 -3.03 30.22 -15.73
N ASP A 200 -2.45 30.58 -14.57
CA ASP A 200 -2.66 29.94 -13.27
C ASP A 200 -2.30 28.44 -13.22
N LYS A 201 -1.49 27.97 -14.16
CA LYS A 201 -0.94 26.61 -14.21
C LYS A 201 0.58 26.64 -14.24
N VAL A 202 1.18 25.54 -13.77
CA VAL A 202 2.60 25.27 -13.92
C VAL A 202 2.77 24.19 -14.98
N LEU A 203 3.42 24.54 -16.08
CA LEU A 203 3.75 23.61 -17.16
C LEU A 203 5.16 23.06 -16.90
N LEU A 204 5.31 21.73 -16.91
CA LEU A 204 6.58 21.06 -16.65
C LEU A 204 7.13 20.47 -17.95
N LEU A 205 8.37 20.84 -18.27
CA LEU A 205 9.14 20.26 -19.37
C LEU A 205 10.33 19.49 -18.80
N PRO A 206 10.16 18.19 -18.51
CA PRO A 206 11.24 17.36 -17.98
C PRO A 206 12.18 16.89 -19.09
N LYS A 207 13.46 16.81 -18.77
CA LYS A 207 14.50 16.17 -19.56
C LYS A 207 15.23 15.17 -18.67
N PHE A 208 15.51 14.00 -19.23
CA PHE A 208 16.08 12.87 -18.48
C PHE A 208 17.27 12.29 -19.22
N TRP A 209 18.31 11.93 -18.47
CA TRP A 209 19.53 11.32 -18.99
C TRP A 209 19.96 10.12 -18.17
N ILE A 210 20.48 9.10 -18.84
CA ILE A 210 21.09 7.93 -18.18
C ILE A 210 22.23 7.37 -19.04
N PRO A 211 23.31 6.84 -18.44
CA PRO A 211 24.36 6.16 -19.20
C PRO A 211 23.79 4.92 -19.86
N LYS A 212 24.19 4.69 -21.12
CA LYS A 212 23.74 3.55 -21.92
C LYS A 212 23.98 2.19 -21.25
N GLU A 213 25.09 2.04 -20.54
CA GLU A 213 25.36 0.82 -19.76
C GLU A 213 24.40 0.68 -18.57
N GLY A 214 24.17 1.77 -17.82
CA GLY A 214 23.19 1.81 -16.73
C GLY A 214 21.77 1.47 -17.20
N ALA A 215 21.36 1.98 -18.37
CA ALA A 215 20.07 1.65 -18.97
C ALA A 215 19.93 0.15 -19.30
N ARG A 216 20.99 -0.48 -19.82
CA ARG A 216 21.00 -1.93 -20.11
C ARG A 216 20.88 -2.76 -18.83
N ASP A 217 21.57 -2.37 -17.77
CA ASP A 217 21.51 -3.10 -16.50
C ASP A 217 20.14 -2.97 -15.83
N ARG A 218 19.52 -1.80 -15.88
CA ARG A 218 18.15 -1.58 -15.38
C ARG A 218 17.10 -2.34 -16.19
N GLN A 219 17.32 -2.54 -17.49
CA GLN A 219 16.44 -3.38 -18.32
C GLN A 219 16.47 -4.85 -17.92
N LYS A 220 17.62 -5.38 -17.46
CA LYS A 220 17.69 -6.74 -16.89
C LYS A 220 16.86 -6.86 -15.60
N GLN A 221 16.61 -5.75 -14.91
CA GLN A 221 15.78 -5.66 -13.70
C GLN A 221 14.30 -5.35 -14.01
N GLY A 222 13.91 -5.36 -15.28
CA GLY A 222 12.52 -5.14 -15.71
C GLY A 222 12.13 -3.68 -15.95
N ILE A 223 13.07 -2.73 -15.88
CA ILE A 223 12.78 -1.30 -16.12
C ILE A 223 13.05 -0.94 -17.59
N PRO A 224 12.06 -0.45 -18.37
CA PRO A 224 12.16 -0.37 -19.83
C PRO A 224 12.88 0.88 -20.37
N TYR A 225 14.02 1.27 -19.78
CA TYR A 225 14.73 2.49 -20.18
C TYR A 225 15.16 2.54 -21.66
N LEU A 226 15.61 1.43 -22.26
CA LEU A 226 15.94 1.46 -23.70
C LEU A 226 14.70 1.69 -24.57
N THR A 227 13.52 1.25 -24.11
CA THR A 227 12.25 1.51 -24.82
C THR A 227 11.90 2.98 -24.75
N TRP A 228 12.02 3.60 -23.57
CA TRP A 228 11.79 5.03 -23.40
C TRP A 228 12.79 5.90 -24.18
N ALA A 229 14.04 5.45 -24.31
CA ALA A 229 15.02 6.11 -25.16
C ALA A 229 14.64 6.06 -26.64
N ASN A 230 14.20 4.89 -27.12
CA ASN A 230 13.71 4.75 -28.49
C ASN A 230 12.43 5.56 -28.77
N GLN A 231 11.63 5.84 -27.73
CA GLN A 231 10.46 6.71 -27.79
C GLN A 231 10.80 8.20 -27.65
N GLY A 232 12.07 8.56 -27.40
CA GLY A 232 12.52 9.93 -27.20
C GLY A 232 12.14 10.53 -25.83
N LEU A 233 11.72 9.71 -24.86
CA LEU A 233 11.32 10.15 -23.52
C LEU A 233 12.53 10.37 -22.59
N ILE A 234 13.64 9.66 -22.85
CA ILE A 234 14.90 9.82 -22.13
C ILE A 234 16.06 9.85 -23.12
N THR A 235 17.16 10.51 -22.76
CA THR A 235 18.38 10.58 -23.58
C THR A 235 19.44 9.64 -23.01
N LEU A 236 20.07 8.84 -23.87
CA LEU A 236 21.19 8.00 -23.47
C LEU A 236 22.50 8.77 -23.62
N THR A 237 23.30 8.84 -22.55
CA THR A 237 24.68 9.33 -22.62
C THR A 237 25.62 8.17 -22.91
N GLU A 238 26.70 8.42 -23.64
CA GLU A 238 27.71 7.41 -23.93
C GLU A 238 28.56 7.10 -22.69
N GLY A 239 29.07 5.88 -22.59
CA GLY A 239 29.87 5.41 -21.46
C GLY A 239 29.07 4.81 -20.30
N ASN A 240 29.76 4.67 -19.16
CA ASN A 240 29.30 3.98 -17.95
C ASN A 240 28.97 4.92 -16.78
N ALA A 241 29.19 6.22 -16.97
CA ALA A 241 28.86 7.29 -16.05
C ALA A 241 28.24 8.45 -16.83
N ILE A 242 27.49 9.30 -16.13
CA ILE A 242 26.91 10.51 -16.71
C ILE A 242 28.04 11.51 -16.93
N ASP A 243 28.23 11.89 -18.18
CA ASP A 243 29.03 13.04 -18.55
C ASP A 243 28.19 14.30 -18.28
N PHE A 244 28.65 15.17 -17.38
CA PHE A 244 27.90 16.39 -17.03
C PHE A 244 28.02 17.46 -18.13
N ASP A 245 28.96 17.32 -19.07
CA ASP A 245 29.12 18.27 -20.17
C ASP A 245 28.03 18.11 -21.26
N VAL A 246 27.23 17.04 -21.19
CA VAL A 246 26.13 16.76 -22.14
C VAL A 246 24.72 16.99 -21.58
N ILE A 247 24.61 17.50 -20.35
CA ILE A 247 23.35 17.87 -19.68
C ILE A 247 23.17 19.39 -19.72
#